data_AF-K1U1D1-F1
#
_entry.id   AF-K1U1D1-F1
#
_cell.length_a   1.000
_cell.length_b   1.000
_cell.length_c   1.000
_cell.angle_alpha   90.00
_cell.angle_beta   90.00
_cell.angle_gamma   90.00
#
_symmetry.space_group_name_H-M   'P 1'
#
loop_
_entity.id
_entity.type
_entity.pdbx_description
1 polymer ?
#
loop_
_entity_poly.entity_id
_entity_poly.type
_entity_poly.pdbx_seq_one_letter_code
_entity_poly.pdbx_strand_id
1 'polypeptide(L)'
;MNVYLLRRYLLFVVSLFINALGVAFITRALLGTSPITSVTYVLSLFTSLTMGEWTIIVNVGFVFLELFFMTRNDLRTDLRIYLLQIPISFCFGLFIDGAMSLLWWVEPV
;
A
#
# COMPACT_ATOMS: atom_id res chain seq x y z
N MET A 1 26.24 9.60 -5.65
CA MET A 1 24.77 9.60 -5.51
C MET A 1 24.40 10.73 -4.55
N ASN A 2 23.67 11.73 -5.03
CA ASN A 2 23.51 13.03 -4.35
C ASN A 2 22.87 12.85 -2.96
N VAL A 3 23.48 13.35 -1.89
CA VAL A 3 23.03 13.14 -0.48
C VAL A 3 21.54 13.51 -0.30
N TYR A 4 21.08 14.51 -1.05
CA TYR A 4 19.68 14.94 -1.11
C TYR A 4 18.72 13.87 -1.64
N LEU A 5 19.12 13.09 -2.66
CA LEU A 5 18.29 12.01 -3.21
C LEU A 5 18.16 10.88 -2.20
N LEU A 6 19.27 10.48 -1.55
CA LEU A 6 19.25 9.41 -0.55
C LEU A 6 18.37 9.80 0.64
N ARG A 7 18.47 11.04 1.13
CA ARG A 7 17.58 11.57 2.18
C ARG A 7 16.11 11.54 1.77
N ARG A 8 15.80 11.91 0.51
CA ARG A 8 14.43 11.90 -0.01
C ARG A 8 13.85 10.47 -0.10
N TYR A 9 14.65 9.49 -0.53
CA TYR A 9 14.22 8.09 -0.55
C TYR A 9 14.02 7.54 0.87
N LEU A 10 14.92 7.84 1.81
CA LEU A 10 14.75 7.43 3.20
C LEU A 10 13.49 8.05 3.82
N LEU A 11 13.26 9.35 3.62
CA LEU A 11 12.04 10.00 4.08
C LEU A 11 10.80 9.37 3.45
N PHE A 12 10.84 9.01 2.16
CA PHE A 12 9.73 8.33 1.49
C PHE A 12 9.42 6.97 2.14
N VAL A 13 10.43 6.15 2.40
CA VAL A 13 10.26 4.83 3.03
C VAL A 13 9.72 4.96 4.45
N VAL A 14 10.24 5.89 5.24
CA VAL A 14 9.76 6.14 6.61
C VAL A 14 8.31 6.62 6.60
N SER A 15 7.97 7.57 5.73
CA SER A 15 6.59 8.05 5.57
C SER A 15 5.64 6.95 5.12
N LEU A 16 6.08 6.07 4.21
CA LEU A 16 5.31 4.93 3.74
C LEU A 16 5.02 3.95 4.89
N PHE A 17 6.00 3.68 5.74
CA PHE A 17 5.83 2.83 6.91
C PHE A 17 4.88 3.44 7.95
N ILE A 18 5.01 4.74 8.25
CA ILE A 18 4.10 5.46 9.15
C ILE A 18 2.66 5.42 8.61
N ASN A 19 2.48 5.54 7.29
CA ASN A 19 1.17 5.42 6.67
C ASN A 19 0.58 4.01 6.84
N ALA A 20 1.37 2.96 6.59
CA ALA A 20 0.96 1.58 6.80
C ALA A 20 0.58 1.29 8.27
N LEU A 21 1.35 1.82 9.22
CA LEU A 21 1.02 1.77 10.66
C LEU A 21 -0.32 2.46 10.95
N GLY A 22 -0.55 3.64 10.40
CA GLY A 22 -1.81 4.36 10.56
C GLY A 22 -3.01 3.57 10.04
N VAL A 23 -2.87 2.94 8.87
CA VAL A 23 -3.90 2.05 8.32
C VAL A 23 -4.17 0.88 9.27
N ALA A 24 -3.13 0.21 9.75
CA ALA A 24 -3.24 -0.92 10.69
C ALA A 24 -3.86 -0.53 12.05
N PHE A 25 -3.55 0.66 12.56
CA PHE A 25 -4.16 1.19 13.78
C PHE A 25 -5.66 1.46 13.59
N ILE A 26 -6.05 2.08 12.47
CA ILE A 26 -7.45 2.41 12.19
C ILE A 26 -8.29 1.14 11.99
N THR A 27 -7.75 0.12 11.29
CA THR A 27 -8.42 -1.18 11.16
C THR A 27 -8.60 -1.86 12.51
N ARG A 28 -7.55 -1.90 13.34
CA ARG A 28 -7.62 -2.53 14.68
C ARG A 28 -8.55 -1.77 15.64
N ALA A 29 -8.57 -0.45 15.58
CA ALA A 29 -9.42 0.39 16.43
C ALA A 29 -10.89 0.43 15.99
N LEU A 30 -11.28 -0.28 14.91
CA LEU A 30 -12.64 -0.32 14.36
C LEU A 30 -13.24 1.07 14.06
N LEU A 31 -12.39 2.10 13.88
CA LEU A 31 -12.81 3.49 13.66
C LEU A 31 -13.41 3.74 12.26
N GLY A 32 -13.53 2.69 11.45
CA GLY A 32 -13.86 2.76 10.04
C GLY A 32 -12.60 3.01 9.20
N THR A 33 -12.46 2.28 8.10
CA THR A 33 -11.30 2.37 7.20
C THR A 33 -11.61 3.28 6.02
N SER A 34 -10.57 3.82 5.37
CA SER A 34 -10.74 4.53 4.09
C SER A 34 -11.37 3.59 3.06
N PRO A 35 -12.27 4.05 2.17
CA PRO A 35 -12.96 3.19 1.18
C PRO A 35 -12.03 2.29 0.38
N ILE A 36 -10.81 2.76 0.09
CA ILE A 36 -9.78 2.00 -0.63
C ILE A 36 -9.31 0.80 0.21
N THR A 37 -9.00 1.03 1.48
CA THR A 37 -8.56 -0.01 2.43
C THR A 37 -9.71 -0.85 2.99
N SER A 38 -10.96 -0.37 2.90
CA SER A 38 -12.14 -1.13 3.31
C SER A 38 -12.36 -2.33 2.41
N VAL A 39 -12.11 -2.20 1.11
CA VAL A 39 -12.24 -3.31 0.15
C VAL A 39 -11.26 -4.43 0.51
N THR A 40 -9.98 -4.11 0.67
CA THR A 40 -8.95 -5.11 0.99
C THR A 40 -9.17 -5.73 2.37
N TYR A 41 -9.66 -4.95 3.33
CA TYR A 41 -10.03 -5.43 4.65
C TYR A 41 -11.20 -6.42 4.61
N VAL A 42 -12.31 -6.06 3.97
CA VAL A 42 -13.46 -6.97 3.83
C VAL A 42 -13.05 -8.24 3.09
N LEU A 43 -12.28 -8.15 2.02
CA LEU A 43 -11.79 -9.33 1.30
C LEU A 43 -10.87 -10.21 2.17
N SER A 44 -10.03 -9.62 3.02
CA SER A 44 -9.22 -10.36 4.00
C SER A 44 -10.06 -11.06 5.09
N LEU A 45 -11.29 -10.59 5.37
CA LEU A 45 -12.20 -11.29 6.29
C LEU A 45 -12.86 -12.51 5.63
N PHE A 46 -13.07 -12.47 4.31
CA PHE A 46 -13.70 -13.57 3.56
C PHE A 46 -12.71 -14.61 3.03
N THR A 47 -11.40 -14.35 3.08
CA THR A 47 -10.38 -15.23 2.50
C THR A 47 -9.23 -15.46 3.46
N SER A 48 -8.43 -16.50 3.25
CA SER A 48 -7.24 -16.80 4.06
C SER A 48 -6.05 -15.86 3.79
N LEU A 49 -6.21 -14.87 2.92
CA LEU A 49 -5.16 -13.93 2.53
C LEU A 49 -5.15 -12.72 3.48
N THR A 50 -3.95 -12.23 3.74
CA THR A 50 -3.73 -11.08 4.62
C THR A 50 -4.21 -9.77 4.00
N MET A 51 -4.42 -8.76 4.85
CA MET A 51 -4.81 -7.43 4.38
C MET A 51 -3.75 -6.81 3.45
N GLY A 52 -2.46 -7.03 3.73
CA GLY A 52 -1.36 -6.55 2.89
C GLY A 52 -1.32 -7.24 1.54
N GLU A 53 -1.50 -8.56 1.47
CA GLU A 53 -1.61 -9.29 0.20
C GLU A 53 -2.78 -8.79 -0.66
N TRP A 54 -3.96 -8.59 -0.08
CA TRP A 54 -5.07 -7.98 -0.82
C TRP A 54 -4.78 -6.57 -1.29
N THR A 55 -4.06 -5.79 -0.48
CA THR A 55 -3.64 -4.44 -0.85
C THR A 55 -2.69 -4.47 -2.05
N ILE A 56 -1.78 -5.44 -2.12
CA ILE A 56 -0.91 -5.65 -3.28
C ILE A 56 -1.74 -6.00 -4.51
N ILE A 57 -2.66 -6.98 -4.39
CA ILE A 57 -3.50 -7.44 -5.50
C ILE A 57 -4.34 -6.29 -6.06
N VAL A 58 -5.02 -5.54 -5.20
CA VAL A 58 -5.88 -4.42 -5.62
C VAL A 58 -5.05 -3.30 -6.26
N ASN A 59 -3.90 -2.92 -5.67
CA ASN A 59 -3.05 -1.88 -6.23
C ASN A 59 -2.45 -2.29 -7.58
N VAL A 60 -2.00 -3.54 -7.72
CA VAL A 60 -1.52 -4.08 -9.00
C VAL A 60 -2.67 -4.13 -10.02
N GLY A 61 -3.88 -4.49 -9.58
CA GLY A 61 -5.09 -4.41 -10.40
C GLY A 61 -5.37 -3.00 -10.92
N PHE A 62 -5.23 -1.97 -10.07
CA PHE A 62 -5.37 -0.57 -10.48
C PHE A 62 -4.29 -0.14 -11.46
N VAL A 63 -3.04 -0.56 -11.26
CA VAL A 63 -1.94 -0.34 -12.21
C VAL A 63 -2.34 -0.91 -13.57
N PHE A 64 -2.79 -2.17 -13.64
CA PHE A 64 -3.27 -2.76 -14.89
C PHE A 64 -4.48 -2.05 -15.51
N LEU A 65 -5.39 -1.53 -14.69
CA LEU A 65 -6.53 -0.77 -15.17
C LEU A 65 -6.07 0.56 -15.76
N GLU A 66 -5.13 1.25 -15.12
CA GLU A 66 -4.52 2.47 -15.62
C GLU A 66 -3.82 2.25 -16.98
N LEU A 67 -3.16 1.10 -17.17
CA LEU A 67 -2.61 0.70 -18.49
C LEU A 67 -3.66 0.65 -19.59
N PHE A 68 -4.88 0.21 -19.27
CA PHE A 68 -5.97 0.08 -20.23
C PHE A 68 -6.56 1.45 -20.63
N PHE A 69 -6.56 2.42 -19.70
CA PHE A 69 -7.09 3.76 -19.93
C PHE A 69 -6.03 4.75 -20.47
N MET A 70 -4.73 4.52 -20.25
CA MET A 70 -3.66 5.40 -20.72
C MET A 70 -3.39 5.27 -22.23
N THR A 71 -3.10 6.41 -22.87
CA THR A 71 -2.59 6.44 -24.24
C THR A 71 -1.08 6.14 -24.24
N ARG A 72 -0.55 5.55 -25.33
CA ARG A 72 0.88 5.16 -25.43
C ARG A 72 1.87 6.32 -25.26
N ASN A 73 1.44 7.56 -25.48
CA ASN A 73 2.28 8.74 -25.33
C ASN A 73 2.47 9.12 -23.85
N ASP A 74 1.39 9.05 -23.07
CA ASP A 74 1.42 9.27 -21.63
C ASP A 74 2.24 8.17 -20.96
N LEU A 75 2.07 6.92 -21.42
CA LEU A 75 2.79 5.79 -20.85
C LEU A 75 4.30 5.87 -21.07
N ARG A 76 4.77 6.43 -22.20
CA ARG A 76 6.21 6.67 -22.42
C ARG A 76 6.75 7.78 -21.51
N THR A 77 5.94 8.79 -21.23
CA THR A 77 6.33 9.94 -20.40
C THR A 77 6.46 9.51 -18.94
N ASP A 78 5.49 8.74 -18.44
CA ASP A 78 5.38 8.37 -17.03
C ASP A 78 5.82 6.94 -16.71
N LEU A 79 6.42 6.22 -17.69
CA LEU A 79 6.83 4.81 -17.56
C LEU A 79 7.62 4.54 -16.28
N ARG A 80 8.53 5.46 -15.92
CA ARG A 80 9.37 5.31 -14.72
C ARG A 80 8.56 5.32 -13.43
N ILE A 81 7.57 6.21 -13.33
CA ILE A 81 6.72 6.35 -12.14
C ILE A 81 5.78 5.14 -12.06
N TYR A 82 5.17 4.79 -13.19
CA TYR A 82 4.29 3.63 -13.32
C TYR A 82 5.00 2.32 -12.94
N LEU A 83 6.24 2.12 -13.41
CA LEU A 83 7.02 0.93 -13.09
C LEU A 83 7.49 0.89 -11.63
N LEU A 84 7.66 2.05 -10.99
CA LEU A 84 7.96 2.16 -9.56
C LEU A 84 6.73 1.88 -8.67
N GLN A 85 5.50 2.04 -9.19
CA GLN A 85 4.28 1.79 -8.42
C GLN A 85 4.13 0.32 -8.02
N ILE A 86 4.57 -0.61 -8.87
CA ILE A 86 4.53 -2.06 -8.58
C ILE A 86 5.40 -2.43 -7.35
N PRO A 87 6.71 -2.15 -7.31
CA PRO A 87 7.53 -2.47 -6.16
C PRO A 87 7.12 -1.68 -4.91
N ILE A 88 6.68 -0.42 -5.05
CA ILE A 88 6.18 0.37 -3.92
C ILE A 88 4.92 -0.26 -3.33
N SER A 89 4.00 -0.74 -4.16
CA SER A 89 2.78 -1.42 -3.71
C SER A 89 3.10 -2.71 -2.96
N PHE A 90 4.11 -3.46 -3.41
CA PHE A 90 4.60 -4.65 -2.73
C PHE A 90 5.20 -4.31 -1.36
N CYS A 91 6.08 -3.31 -1.29
CA CYS A 91 6.63 -2.82 -0.02
C CYS A 91 5.53 -2.33 0.93
N PHE A 92 4.52 -1.61 0.40
CA PHE A 92 3.43 -1.10 1.21
C PHE A 92 2.56 -2.21 1.80
N GLY A 93 2.21 -3.23 1.01
CA GLY A 93 1.48 -4.40 1.51
C GLY A 93 2.26 -5.14 2.62
N LEU A 94 3.55 -5.39 2.41
CA LEU A 94 4.40 -6.00 3.44
C LEU A 94 4.50 -5.16 4.71
N PHE A 95 4.53 -3.83 4.59
CA PHE A 95 4.52 -2.94 5.74
C PHE A 95 3.18 -2.96 6.48
N ILE A 96 2.06 -3.12 5.78
CA ILE A 96 0.75 -3.30 6.42
C ILE A 96 0.71 -4.60 7.20
N ASP A 97 1.16 -5.72 6.63
CA ASP A 97 1.17 -7.00 7.35
C ASP A 97 2.12 -6.98 8.54
N GLY A 98 3.31 -6.39 8.36
CA GLY A 98 4.25 -6.16 9.45
C GLY A 98 3.66 -5.28 10.56
N ALA A 99 2.95 -4.21 10.19
CA ALA A 99 2.25 -3.34 11.13
C ALA A 99 1.12 -4.08 11.86
N MET A 100 0.29 -4.85 11.14
CA MET A 100 -0.80 -5.64 11.71
C MET A 100 -0.32 -6.73 12.67
N SER A 101 0.86 -7.31 12.40
CA SER A 101 1.54 -8.26 13.30
C SER A 101 2.15 -7.56 14.52
N LEU A 102 2.75 -6.38 14.34
CA LEU A 102 3.25 -5.58 15.46
C LEU A 102 2.11 -5.15 16.39
N LEU A 103 0.96 -4.81 15.82
CA LEU A 103 -0.26 -4.38 16.51
C LEU A 103 -1.12 -5.55 17.00
N TRP A 104 -0.57 -6.76 17.11
CA TRP A 104 -1.33 -7.92 17.58
C TRP A 104 -1.93 -7.72 18.98
N TRP A 105 -1.28 -6.92 19.83
CA TRP A 105 -1.73 -6.62 21.19
C TRP A 105 -2.82 -5.55 21.27
N VAL A 106 -3.09 -4.82 20.18
CA VAL A 106 -4.12 -3.79 20.15
C VAL A 106 -5.43 -4.47 19.76
N GLU A 107 -6.12 -4.95 20.78
CA GLU A 107 -7.51 -5.39 20.65
C GLU A 107 -8.44 -4.20 20.91
N PRO A 108 -9.47 -3.98 20.07
CA PRO A 108 -10.49 -3.00 20.36
C PRO A 108 -11.25 -3.42 21.62
N VAL A 109 -11.37 -2.47 22.57
CA VAL A 109 -12.20 -2.59 23.78
C VAL A 109 -13.69 -2.59 23.45
#